data_AF-A0A424KSU5-F1
#
_entry.id   AF-A0A424KSU5-F1
#
_cell.length_a   1.000
_cell.length_b   1.000
_cell.length_c   1.000
_cell.angle_alpha   90.00
_cell.angle_beta   90.00
_cell.angle_gamma   90.00
#
_symmetry.space_group_name_H-M   'P 1'
#
loop_
_entity.id
_entity.type
_entity.pdbx_description
1 polymer ?
#
loop_
_entity_poly.entity_id
_entity_poly.type
_entity_poly.pdbx_seq_one_letter_code
_entity_poly.pdbx_strand_id
1 'polypeptide(L)'
;MPSTFLPMLLIWITIWVAAAGVALLRPGMGELARGFWAMTLFWVAIDAGIAAWSLFSPIEGLEAFRRILLVNSGLDVVYLIVGVVLLLRTAPLVRGFGIAILMQGGFLLVFDLAWWLATGSPNGG
;
A
#
# COMPACT_ATOMS: atom_id res chain seq x y z
N MET A 1 16.35 9.35 1.41
CA MET A 1 15.02 9.25 0.76
C MET A 1 14.61 10.61 0.18
N PRO A 2 14.01 10.70 -1.01
CA PRO A 2 13.46 11.94 -1.57
C PRO A 2 12.41 12.57 -0.62
N SER A 3 12.42 13.90 -0.47
CA SER A 3 11.55 14.62 0.49
C SER A 3 10.06 14.51 0.16
N THR A 4 9.70 14.21 -1.09
CA THR A 4 8.32 14.05 -1.56
C THR A 4 7.76 12.64 -1.42
N PHE A 5 8.59 11.62 -1.16
CA PHE A 5 8.14 10.23 -0.98
C PHE A 5 7.13 10.10 0.17
N LEU A 6 7.51 10.56 1.35
CA LEU A 6 6.67 10.44 2.55
C LEU A 6 5.35 11.24 2.43
N PRO A 7 5.34 12.51 1.96
CA PRO A 7 4.10 13.23 1.68
C PRO A 7 3.15 12.48 0.74
N MET A 8 3.65 11.86 -0.33
CA MET A 8 2.80 11.09 -1.26
C MET A 8 2.17 9.87 -0.59
N LEU A 9 2.94 9.14 0.22
CA LEU A 9 2.41 8.02 1.01
C LEU A 9 1.36 8.48 2.03
N LEU A 10 1.60 9.62 2.72
CA LEU A 10 0.65 10.19 3.67
C LEU A 10 -0.66 10.63 3.01
N ILE A 11 -0.61 11.17 1.78
CA ILE A 11 -1.81 11.50 1.00
C ILE A 11 -2.61 10.22 0.69
N TRP A 12 -1.93 9.15 0.27
CA TRP A 12 -2.56 7.85 0.02
C TRP A 12 -3.28 7.32 1.27
N ILE A 13 -2.56 7.25 2.40
CA ILE A 13 -3.10 6.86 3.72
C ILE A 13 -4.34 7.70 4.07
N THR A 14 -4.25 9.02 3.93
CA THR A 14 -5.32 9.95 4.34
C THR A 14 -6.60 9.74 3.54
N ILE A 15 -6.49 9.58 2.22
CA ILE A 15 -7.64 9.33 1.36
C ILE A 15 -8.32 8.01 1.75
N TRP A 16 -7.53 6.95 1.94
CA TRP A 16 -8.06 5.62 2.18
C TRP A 16 -8.60 5.42 3.58
N VAL A 17 -7.98 6.00 4.62
CA VAL A 17 -8.51 5.95 5.98
C VAL A 17 -9.85 6.68 6.08
N ALA A 18 -9.96 7.85 5.45
CA ALA A 18 -11.21 8.61 5.43
C ALA A 18 -12.30 7.87 4.67
N ALA A 19 -12.00 7.36 3.47
CA ALA A 19 -12.94 6.60 2.66
C ALA A 19 -13.42 5.33 3.38
N ALA A 20 -12.50 4.55 3.96
CA ALA A 20 -12.84 3.33 4.66
C ALA A 20 -13.59 3.58 5.97
N GLY A 21 -13.23 4.62 6.72
CA GLY A 21 -13.96 5.05 7.92
C GLY A 21 -15.41 5.44 7.59
N VAL A 22 -15.62 6.28 6.58
CA VAL A 22 -16.97 6.65 6.12
C VAL A 22 -17.75 5.44 5.62
N ALA A 23 -17.10 4.56 4.85
CA ALA A 23 -17.77 3.39 4.30
C ALA A 23 -18.22 2.42 5.40
N LEU A 24 -17.33 2.03 6.32
CA LEU A 24 -17.62 1.02 7.35
C LEU A 24 -18.67 1.45 8.38
N LEU A 25 -18.92 2.76 8.52
CA LEU A 25 -20.00 3.29 9.35
C LEU A 25 -21.39 3.15 8.69
N ARG A 26 -21.47 2.81 7.39
CA ARG A 26 -22.75 2.66 6.69
C ARG A 26 -23.44 1.35 7.06
N PRO A 27 -24.69 1.39 7.56
CA PRO A 27 -25.45 0.18 7.85
C PRO A 27 -25.81 -0.58 6.56
N GLY A 28 -26.04 -1.88 6.67
CA GLY A 28 -26.48 -2.73 5.56
C GLY A 28 -25.40 -3.06 4.52
N MET A 29 -24.13 -2.77 4.80
CA MET A 29 -23.02 -3.12 3.91
C MET A 29 -22.90 -4.63 3.73
N GLY A 30 -22.92 -5.10 2.47
CA GLY A 30 -22.69 -6.51 2.13
C GLY A 30 -21.27 -6.99 2.46
N GLU A 31 -21.09 -8.30 2.62
CA GLU A 31 -19.83 -8.89 3.10
C GLU A 31 -18.62 -8.61 2.20
N LEU A 32 -18.79 -8.60 0.88
CA LEU A 32 -17.71 -8.28 -0.06
C LEU A 32 -17.17 -6.86 0.16
N ALA A 33 -18.08 -5.88 0.26
CA ALA A 33 -17.72 -4.50 0.53
C ALA A 33 -17.08 -4.36 1.93
N ARG A 34 -17.63 -5.05 2.93
CA ARG A 34 -17.07 -5.06 4.29
C ARG A 34 -15.66 -5.61 4.31
N GLY A 35 -15.42 -6.69 3.57
CA GLY A 35 -14.09 -7.28 3.40
C GLY A 35 -13.13 -6.28 2.77
N PHE A 36 -13.51 -5.68 1.64
CA PHE A 36 -12.71 -4.68 0.96
C PHE A 36 -12.30 -3.54 1.90
N TRP A 37 -13.27 -2.89 2.56
CA TRP A 37 -12.96 -1.73 3.41
C TRP A 37 -12.18 -2.09 4.68
N ALA A 38 -12.46 -3.25 5.30
CA ALA A 38 -11.68 -3.72 6.45
C ALA A 38 -10.22 -4.01 6.06
N MET A 39 -9.99 -4.65 4.92
CA MET A 39 -8.63 -4.92 4.44
C MET A 39 -7.93 -3.65 3.95
N THR A 40 -8.65 -2.69 3.37
CA THR A 40 -8.11 -1.35 3.08
C THR A 40 -7.64 -0.68 4.37
N LEU A 41 -8.41 -0.69 5.46
CA LEU A 41 -7.95 -0.16 6.74
C LEU A 41 -6.72 -0.87 7.29
N PHE A 42 -6.64 -2.20 7.10
CA PHE A 42 -5.45 -2.96 7.48
C PHE A 42 -4.19 -2.43 6.75
N TRP A 43 -4.25 -2.24 5.44
CA TRP A 43 -3.13 -1.68 4.67
C TRP A 43 -2.78 -0.25 5.05
N VAL A 44 -3.79 0.60 5.25
CA VAL A 44 -3.60 1.95 5.80
C VAL A 44 -2.82 1.92 7.11
N ALA A 45 -3.11 0.96 8.00
CA ALA A 45 -2.41 0.83 9.27
C ALA A 45 -0.95 0.40 9.08
N ILE A 46 -0.67 -0.50 8.12
CA ILE A 46 0.69 -0.89 7.75
C ILE A 46 1.47 0.31 7.21
N ASP A 47 0.89 1.05 6.24
CA ASP A 47 1.52 2.21 5.63
C ASP A 47 1.77 3.32 6.65
N ALA A 48 0.82 3.56 7.57
CA ALA A 48 0.98 4.50 8.66
C ALA A 48 2.11 4.09 9.61
N GLY A 49 2.26 2.78 9.88
CA GLY A 49 3.38 2.23 10.64
C GLY A 49 4.73 2.48 9.97
N ILE A 50 4.81 2.26 8.65
CA ILE A 50 6.02 2.54 7.84
C ILE A 50 6.34 4.04 7.86
N ALA A 51 5.32 4.88 7.62
CA ALA A 51 5.46 6.33 7.65
C ALA A 51 5.96 6.82 9.02
N ALA A 52 5.37 6.34 10.11
CA ALA A 52 5.80 6.67 11.47
C ALA A 52 7.23 6.19 11.75
N TRP A 53 7.57 4.95 11.38
CA TRP A 53 8.92 4.41 11.55
C TRP A 53 9.97 5.25 10.80
N SER A 54 9.63 5.73 9.60
CA SER A 54 10.54 6.57 8.79
C SER A 54 10.90 7.90 9.47
N LEU A 55 10.07 8.40 10.40
CA LEU A 55 10.35 9.60 11.18
C LEU A 55 11.40 9.36 12.27
N PHE A 56 11.44 8.15 12.82
CA PHE A 56 12.38 7.76 13.89
C PHE A 56 13.66 7.12 13.35
N SER A 57 13.62 6.57 12.13
CA SER A 57 14.76 5.92 11.48
C SER A 57 14.85 6.39 10.02
N PRO A 58 15.32 7.63 9.79
CA PRO A 58 15.47 8.16 8.43
C PRO A 58 16.43 7.30 7.62
N ILE A 59 16.03 6.96 6.39
CA ILE A 59 16.91 6.25 5.46
C ILE A 59 17.89 7.25 4.85
N GLU A 60 19.10 7.25 5.41
CA GLU A 60 20.25 8.01 4.91
C GLU A 60 20.87 7.31 3.70
N GLY A 61 21.13 8.07 2.64
CA GLY A 61 21.73 7.55 1.41
C GLY A 61 20.71 7.07 0.36
N LEU A 62 21.01 7.42 -0.89
CA LEU A 62 20.17 7.07 -2.04
C LEU A 62 20.17 5.56 -2.31
N GLU A 63 21.32 4.91 -2.17
CA GLU A 63 21.47 3.48 -2.45
C GLU A 63 20.70 2.60 -1.45
N ALA A 64 20.77 2.94 -0.15
CA ALA A 64 20.00 2.24 0.89
C ALA A 64 18.48 2.36 0.64
N PHE A 65 18.02 3.56 0.29
CA PHE A 65 16.62 3.79 -0.08
C PHE A 65 16.20 2.96 -1.31
N ARG A 66 17.02 2.95 -2.37
CA ARG A 66 16.75 2.15 -3.58
C ARG A 66 16.68 0.66 -3.29
N ARG A 67 17.55 0.15 -2.41
CA ARG A 67 17.53 -1.26 -2.00
C ARG A 67 16.25 -1.63 -1.28
N ILE A 68 15.75 -0.75 -0.41
CA ILE A 68 14.49 -0.94 0.32
C ILE A 68 13.31 -0.97 -0.67
N LEU A 69 13.23 -0.03 -1.60
CA LEU A 69 12.18 -0.01 -2.63
C LEU A 69 12.16 -1.32 -3.44
N LEU A 70 13.32 -1.82 -3.85
CA LEU A 70 13.39 -3.06 -4.63
C LEU A 70 12.93 -4.29 -3.83
N VAL A 71 13.31 -4.37 -2.55
CA VAL A 71 12.84 -5.42 -1.65
C VAL A 71 11.32 -5.33 -1.47
N ASN A 72 10.79 -4.12 -1.26
CA ASN A 72 9.36 -3.93 -1.06
C ASN A 72 8.54 -4.22 -2.32
N SER A 73 9.00 -3.79 -3.50
CA SER A 73 8.39 -4.18 -4.78
C SER A 73 8.35 -5.71 -4.97
N GLY A 74 9.37 -6.43 -4.50
CA GLY A 74 9.35 -7.89 -4.48
C GLY A 74 8.26 -8.47 -3.57
N LEU A 75 8.07 -7.88 -2.39
CA LEU A 75 6.97 -8.24 -1.48
C LEU A 75 5.61 -7.91 -2.09
N ASP A 76 5.47 -6.78 -2.78
CA ASP A 76 4.22 -6.41 -3.44
C ASP A 76 3.78 -7.42 -4.49
N VAL A 77 4.71 -8.00 -5.26
CA VAL A 77 4.39 -9.10 -6.18
C VAL A 77 3.81 -10.30 -5.42
N VAL A 78 4.39 -10.66 -4.26
CA VAL A 78 3.84 -11.72 -3.41
C VAL A 78 2.45 -11.34 -2.90
N TYR A 79 2.24 -10.09 -2.48
CA TYR A 79 0.94 -9.60 -2.06
C TYR A 79 -0.10 -9.69 -3.19
N LEU A 80 0.25 -9.32 -4.42
CA LEU A 80 -0.64 -9.44 -5.57
C LEU A 80 -1.02 -10.90 -5.85
N ILE A 81 -0.09 -11.84 -5.75
CA ILE A 81 -0.38 -13.28 -5.85
C ILE A 81 -1.38 -13.70 -4.77
N VAL A 82 -1.16 -13.28 -3.52
CA VAL A 82 -2.12 -13.53 -2.42
C VAL A 82 -3.48 -12.89 -2.73
N GLY A 83 -3.51 -11.66 -3.24
CA GLY A 83 -4.72 -10.97 -3.65
C GLY A 83 -5.53 -11.76 -4.69
N VAL A 84 -4.87 -12.30 -5.72
CA VAL A 84 -5.49 -13.19 -6.71
C VAL A 84 -6.03 -14.45 -6.04
N VAL A 85 -5.24 -15.12 -5.19
CA VAL A 85 -5.67 -16.34 -4.49
C VAL A 85 -6.92 -16.10 -3.64
N LEU A 86 -7.00 -14.96 -2.95
CA LEU A 86 -8.17 -14.59 -2.13
C LEU A 86 -9.38 -14.18 -2.99
N LEU A 87 -9.15 -13.51 -4.12
CA LEU A 87 -10.19 -13.12 -5.07
C LEU A 87 -10.94 -14.34 -5.66
N LEU A 88 -10.23 -15.47 -5.82
CA LEU A 88 -10.78 -16.72 -6.35
C LEU A 88 -11.53 -17.57 -5.31
N ARG A 89 -11.59 -17.14 -4.04
CA ARG A 89 -12.36 -17.85 -3.00
C ARG A 89 -13.86 -17.60 -3.16
N THR A 90 -14.68 -18.51 -2.65
CA THR A 90 -16.15 -18.42 -2.74
C THR A 90 -16.75 -17.45 -1.74
N ALA A 91 -16.16 -17.32 -0.54
CA ALA A 91 -16.63 -16.45 0.52
C ALA A 91 -16.53 -14.96 0.12
N PRO A 92 -17.65 -14.20 0.06
CA PRO A 92 -17.65 -12.81 -0.40
C PRO A 92 -16.71 -11.90 0.40
N LEU A 93 -16.67 -12.06 1.72
CA LEU A 93 -15.75 -11.34 2.60
C LEU A 93 -14.28 -11.50 2.17
N VAL A 94 -13.87 -12.75 1.90
CA VAL A 94 -12.49 -13.09 1.52
C VAL A 94 -12.17 -12.55 0.12
N ARG A 95 -13.14 -12.56 -0.80
CA ARG A 95 -12.98 -11.90 -2.10
C ARG A 95 -12.76 -10.40 -1.94
N GLY A 96 -13.49 -9.76 -1.03
CA GLY A 96 -13.28 -8.37 -0.66
C GLY A 96 -11.84 -8.09 -0.21
N PHE A 97 -11.25 -8.97 0.62
CA PHE A 97 -9.84 -8.90 0.99
C PHE A 97 -8.92 -8.97 -0.22
N GLY A 98 -9.17 -9.92 -1.14
CA GLY A 98 -8.40 -10.04 -2.38
C GLY A 98 -8.42 -8.77 -3.22
N ILE A 99 -9.60 -8.18 -3.42
CA ILE A 99 -9.75 -6.92 -4.17
C ILE A 99 -8.96 -5.78 -3.51
N ALA A 100 -9.05 -5.66 -2.19
CA ALA A 100 -8.30 -4.63 -1.45
C ALA A 100 -6.80 -4.84 -1.59
N ILE A 101 -6.28 -6.06 -1.41
CA ILE A 101 -4.85 -6.35 -1.57
C ILE A 101 -4.37 -6.03 -2.99
N LEU A 102 -5.15 -6.40 -4.02
CA LEU A 102 -4.79 -6.08 -5.40
C LEU A 102 -4.74 -4.57 -5.65
N MET A 103 -5.64 -3.81 -5.06
CA MET A 103 -5.68 -2.35 -5.20
C MET A 103 -4.55 -1.66 -4.42
N GLN A 104 -4.38 -2.01 -3.15
CA GLN A 104 -3.38 -1.40 -2.27
C GLN A 104 -1.96 -1.83 -2.66
N GLY A 105 -1.72 -3.14 -2.80
CA GLY A 105 -0.44 -3.68 -3.25
C GLY A 105 -0.10 -3.29 -4.69
N GLY A 106 -1.11 -3.14 -5.56
CA GLY A 106 -0.90 -2.66 -6.93
C GLY A 106 -0.41 -1.22 -6.97
N PHE A 107 -0.98 -0.36 -6.12
CA PHE A 107 -0.48 1.00 -5.94
C PHE A 107 0.95 1.01 -5.39
N LEU A 108 1.23 0.27 -4.31
CA LEU A 108 2.56 0.24 -3.68
C LEU A 108 3.64 -0.26 -4.65
N LEU A 109 3.35 -1.31 -5.42
CA LEU A 109 4.26 -1.81 -6.44
C LEU A 109 4.61 -0.73 -7.47
N VAL A 110 3.59 -0.04 -8.01
CA VAL A 110 3.82 1.03 -9.00
C VAL A 110 4.56 2.20 -8.36
N PHE A 111 4.20 2.56 -7.14
CA PHE A 111 4.80 3.66 -6.39
C PHE A 111 6.30 3.41 -6.15
N ASP A 112 6.66 2.22 -5.66
CA ASP A 112 8.04 1.86 -5.37
C ASP A 112 8.89 1.73 -6.63
N LEU A 113 8.36 1.09 -7.68
CA LEU A 113 9.06 0.98 -8.95
C LEU A 113 9.25 2.34 -9.61
N ALA A 114 8.26 3.23 -9.55
CA ALA A 114 8.39 4.59 -10.08
C ALA A 114 9.50 5.35 -9.36
N TRP A 115 9.57 5.27 -8.04
CA TRP A 115 10.64 5.88 -7.26
C TRP A 115 12.00 5.24 -7.50
N TRP A 116 12.05 3.92 -7.63
CA TRP A 116 13.28 3.20 -7.94
C TRP A 116 13.79 3.56 -9.35
N LEU A 117 12.91 3.75 -10.33
CA LEU A 117 13.33 4.21 -11.66
C LEU A 117 13.78 5.67 -11.63
N ALA A 118 13.01 6.57 -11.00
CA ALA A 118 13.31 7.99 -10.94
C ALA A 118 14.66 8.29 -10.27
N THR A 119 14.96 7.59 -9.18
CA THR A 119 16.22 7.74 -8.42
C THR A 119 17.41 7.01 -9.05
N GLY A 120 17.20 6.26 -10.13
CA GLY A 120 18.25 5.51 -10.84
C GLY A 120 18.74 6.21 -12.09
N SER A 121 18.07 7.30 -12.49
CA SER A 121 18.41 8.04 -13.69
C SER A 121 19.65 8.92 -13.45
N PRO A 122 20.66 8.93 -14.36
CA PRO A 122 21.88 9.73 -14.24
C PRO A 122 21.65 11.24 -14.08
N ASN A 123 20.45 11.72 -14.44
CA ASN A 123 20.08 13.14 -14.42
C ASN A 123 19.19 13.53 -13.21
N GLY A 124 18.99 12.64 -12.23
CA GLY A 124 18.02 12.80 -11.14
C GLY A 124 18.60 12.93 -9.73
N GLY A 125 19.82 13.45 -9.58
CA GLY A 125 20.47 13.74 -8.30
C GLY A 125 20.53 15.23 -7.99
#